data_AF-A0A6L8EKK8-F1
#
_entry.id   AF-A0A6L8EKK8-F1
#
_cell.length_a   1.000
_cell.length_b   1.000
_cell.length_c   1.000
_cell.angle_alpha   90.00
_cell.angle_beta   90.00
_cell.angle_gamma   90.00
#
_symmetry.space_group_name_H-M   'P 1'
#
loop_
_entity.id
_entity.type
_entity.pdbx_description
1 polymer ?
#
loop_
_entity_poly.entity_id
_entity_poly.type
_entity_poly.pdbx_seq_one_letter_code
_entity_poly.pdbx_strand_id
1 'polypeptide(L)'
;MVADPIVQRFIEKHADNAARLLESAEPDETRAFMATLSTDQAASIVRHLGRHSACHYLATLETEQAVELIKALPIQYAAALVRDMPAPGKKALLASESVPYRIKTILRHPKGSVGAEMDSNPVTLNEGMTVKQARSFLKKYQDHISNPLFVTGSEQKFVGVIPMKDLLLANNAADIARLCKPSIHRLSAREALASAGSYPVWQEVSALPVVDRAGRLAGVLHRDRVRETLNAAPAHSALAGDITDGVFSLGELFWTTCADMLSGYNSSTQPERP
;
A
#
# COMPACT_ATOMS: atom_id res chain seq x y z
N MET A 1 -7.65 -26.43 -20.73
CA MET A 1 -8.50 -25.96 -21.84
C MET A 1 -8.07 -24.54 -22.12
N VAL A 2 -7.51 -24.25 -23.29
CA VAL A 2 -7.08 -22.88 -23.63
C VAL A 2 -8.34 -22.09 -23.94
N ALA A 3 -8.54 -20.95 -23.27
CA ALA A 3 -9.65 -20.05 -23.54
C ALA A 3 -9.69 -19.67 -25.04
N ASP A 4 -10.89 -19.49 -25.59
CA ASP A 4 -11.10 -19.06 -26.98
C ASP A 4 -10.21 -17.83 -27.30
N PRO A 5 -9.50 -17.78 -28.45
CA PRO A 5 -8.70 -16.63 -28.87
C PRO A 5 -9.43 -15.28 -28.80
N ILE A 6 -10.76 -15.27 -28.96
CA ILE A 6 -11.60 -14.08 -28.82
C ILE A 6 -11.68 -13.66 -27.35
N VAL A 7 -11.93 -14.60 -26.45
CA VAL A 7 -11.99 -14.35 -25.00
C VAL A 7 -10.64 -13.82 -24.51
N GLN A 8 -9.54 -14.41 -24.99
CA GLN A 8 -8.19 -13.94 -24.66
C GLN A 8 -7.98 -12.48 -25.08
N ARG A 9 -8.26 -12.12 -26.33
CA ARG A 9 -8.12 -10.74 -26.83
C ARG A 9 -9.05 -9.76 -26.13
N PHE A 10 -10.23 -10.22 -25.72
CA PHE A 10 -11.15 -9.40 -24.96
C PHE A 10 -10.58 -9.08 -23.57
N ILE A 11 -10.10 -10.07 -22.83
CA ILE A 11 -9.50 -9.87 -21.49
C ILE A 11 -8.28 -8.95 -21.57
N GLU A 12 -7.42 -9.12 -22.58
CA GLU A 12 -6.24 -8.28 -22.77
C GLU A 12 -6.58 -6.78 -22.93
N LYS A 13 -7.76 -6.45 -23.49
CA LYS A 13 -8.19 -5.07 -23.74
C LYS A 13 -9.20 -4.54 -22.73
N HIS A 14 -9.94 -5.43 -22.07
CA HIS A 14 -11.15 -5.10 -21.31
C HIS A 14 -11.26 -5.91 -20.01
N ALA A 15 -10.13 -6.12 -19.32
CA ALA A 15 -10.08 -6.81 -18.03
C ALA A 15 -10.96 -6.15 -16.96
N ASP A 16 -11.16 -4.84 -17.04
CA ASP A 16 -12.06 -4.06 -16.18
C ASP A 16 -13.54 -4.41 -16.41
N ASN A 17 -13.96 -4.53 -17.67
CA ASN A 17 -15.32 -4.95 -18.00
C ASN A 17 -15.56 -6.41 -17.60
N ALA A 18 -14.56 -7.29 -17.82
CA ALA A 18 -14.63 -8.67 -17.38
C ALA A 18 -14.77 -8.76 -15.85
N ALA A 19 -13.98 -8.00 -15.10
CA ALA A 19 -14.07 -7.93 -13.64
C ALA A 19 -15.48 -7.53 -13.18
N ARG A 20 -16.05 -6.47 -13.76
CA ARG A 20 -17.41 -6.01 -13.40
C ARG A 20 -18.48 -7.07 -13.63
N LEU A 21 -18.40 -7.82 -14.73
CA LEU A 21 -19.34 -8.91 -15.02
C LEU A 21 -19.20 -10.04 -14.01
N LEU A 22 -17.97 -10.44 -13.70
CA LEU A 22 -17.68 -11.51 -12.74
C LEU A 22 -18.07 -11.15 -11.30
N GLU A 23 -18.07 -9.87 -10.94
CA GLU A 23 -18.58 -9.40 -9.64
C GLU A 23 -20.09 -9.54 -9.49
N SER A 24 -20.82 -9.45 -10.59
CA SER A 24 -22.28 -9.64 -10.62
C SER A 24 -22.71 -11.10 -10.86
N ALA A 25 -21.77 -11.96 -11.24
CA ALA A 25 -22.03 -13.37 -11.53
C ALA A 25 -22.02 -14.24 -10.26
N GLU A 26 -22.59 -15.43 -10.37
CA GLU A 26 -22.58 -16.40 -9.27
C GLU A 26 -21.13 -16.86 -8.96
N PRO A 27 -20.75 -17.07 -7.69
CA PRO A 27 -19.37 -17.40 -7.30
C PRO A 27 -18.80 -18.64 -8.01
N ASP A 28 -19.64 -19.64 -8.26
CA ASP A 28 -19.24 -20.88 -8.94
C ASP A 28 -19.01 -20.68 -10.44
N GLU A 29 -19.80 -19.82 -11.10
CA GLU A 29 -19.59 -19.44 -12.50
C GLU A 29 -18.29 -18.66 -12.66
N THR A 30 -18.04 -17.70 -11.75
CA THR A 30 -16.78 -16.94 -11.72
C THR A 30 -15.59 -17.87 -11.52
N ARG A 31 -15.67 -18.85 -10.59
CA ARG A 31 -14.60 -19.81 -10.38
C ARG A 31 -14.36 -20.67 -11.62
N ALA A 32 -15.41 -21.19 -12.24
CA ALA A 32 -15.32 -22.03 -13.43
C ALA A 32 -14.69 -21.25 -14.60
N PHE A 33 -15.11 -20.01 -14.83
CA PHE A 33 -14.54 -19.14 -15.86
C PHE A 33 -13.07 -18.84 -15.59
N MET A 34 -12.72 -18.39 -14.38
CA MET A 34 -11.35 -18.06 -14.02
C MET A 34 -10.40 -19.26 -14.13
N ALA A 35 -10.87 -20.48 -13.89
CA ALA A 35 -10.10 -21.71 -14.07
C ALA A 35 -9.76 -22.04 -15.54
N THR A 36 -10.42 -21.41 -16.51
CA THR A 36 -10.09 -21.54 -17.95
C THR A 36 -8.99 -20.58 -18.41
N LEU A 37 -8.63 -19.60 -17.58
CA LEU A 37 -7.70 -18.53 -17.92
C LEU A 37 -6.26 -18.91 -17.58
N SER A 38 -5.31 -18.29 -18.29
CA SER A 38 -3.91 -18.29 -17.84
C SER A 38 -3.74 -17.45 -16.57
N THR A 39 -2.67 -17.70 -15.82
CA THR A 39 -2.34 -16.93 -14.61
C THR A 39 -2.26 -15.43 -14.88
N ASP A 40 -1.69 -15.02 -16.01
CA ASP A 40 -1.56 -13.60 -16.38
C ASP A 40 -2.92 -12.95 -16.69
N GLN A 41 -3.81 -13.69 -17.36
CA GLN A 41 -5.18 -13.23 -17.64
C GLN A 41 -5.98 -13.10 -16.35
N ALA A 42 -5.93 -14.11 -15.49
CA ALA A 42 -6.56 -14.09 -14.18
C ALA A 42 -6.02 -12.93 -13.33
N ALA A 43 -4.70 -12.71 -13.33
CA ALA A 43 -4.07 -11.59 -12.63
C ALA A 43 -4.57 -10.24 -13.16
N SER A 44 -4.71 -10.08 -14.49
CA SER A 44 -5.25 -8.87 -15.11
C SER A 44 -6.65 -8.56 -14.58
N ILE A 45 -7.56 -9.55 -14.58
CA ILE A 45 -8.93 -9.40 -14.06
C ILE A 45 -8.92 -9.09 -12.56
N VAL A 46 -8.13 -9.84 -11.77
CA VAL A 46 -8.06 -9.70 -10.31
C VAL A 46 -7.59 -8.31 -9.86
N ARG A 47 -6.85 -7.58 -10.70
CA ARG A 47 -6.47 -6.18 -10.43
C ARG A 47 -7.63 -5.20 -10.53
N HIS A 48 -8.66 -5.56 -11.28
CA HIS A 48 -9.84 -4.71 -11.49
C HIS A 48 -11.04 -5.13 -10.63
N LEU A 49 -11.00 -6.33 -10.04
CA LEU A 49 -11.97 -6.73 -9.02
C LEU A 49 -11.87 -5.81 -7.80
N GLY A 50 -13.01 -5.53 -7.19
CA GLY A 50 -13.12 -4.98 -5.87
C GLY A 50 -12.36 -5.83 -4.87
N ARG A 51 -11.74 -5.16 -3.89
CA ARG A 51 -10.80 -5.80 -2.95
C ARG A 51 -11.40 -7.01 -2.23
N HIS A 52 -12.68 -6.94 -1.84
CA HIS A 52 -13.35 -8.05 -1.18
C HIS A 52 -13.46 -9.29 -2.10
N SER A 53 -13.93 -9.09 -3.33
CA SER A 53 -14.06 -10.13 -4.36
C SER A 53 -12.72 -10.77 -4.70
N ALA A 54 -11.66 -9.96 -4.87
CA ALA A 54 -10.31 -10.44 -5.13
C ALA A 54 -9.76 -11.29 -3.97
N CYS A 55 -9.97 -10.86 -2.72
CA CYS A 55 -9.54 -11.63 -1.54
C CYS A 55 -10.30 -12.94 -1.41
N HIS A 56 -11.61 -12.93 -1.67
CA HIS A 56 -12.44 -14.12 -1.62
C HIS A 56 -12.02 -15.12 -2.71
N TYR A 57 -11.86 -14.67 -3.96
CA TYR A 57 -11.39 -15.51 -5.06
C TYR A 57 -10.04 -16.15 -4.72
N LEU A 58 -9.06 -15.36 -4.26
CA LEU A 58 -7.74 -15.86 -3.88
C LEU A 58 -7.81 -16.90 -2.74
N ALA A 59 -8.78 -16.77 -1.82
CA ALA A 59 -9.00 -17.74 -0.74
C ALA A 59 -9.68 -19.05 -1.19
N THR A 60 -10.29 -19.08 -2.38
CA THR A 60 -10.89 -20.30 -2.95
C THR A 60 -9.90 -21.15 -3.77
N LEU A 61 -8.72 -20.62 -4.06
CA LEU A 61 -7.69 -21.31 -4.82
C LEU A 61 -6.88 -22.25 -3.93
N GLU A 62 -6.39 -23.34 -4.52
CA GLU A 62 -5.36 -24.17 -3.90
C GLU A 62 -4.08 -23.35 -3.69
N THR A 63 -3.27 -23.74 -2.70
CA THR A 63 -2.13 -22.94 -2.26
C THR A 63 -1.15 -22.65 -3.40
N GLU A 64 -0.85 -23.64 -4.25
CA GLU A 64 0.05 -23.48 -5.40
C GLU A 64 -0.50 -22.48 -6.42
N GLN A 65 -1.80 -22.53 -6.71
CA GLN A 65 -2.46 -21.63 -7.66
C GLN A 65 -2.51 -20.19 -7.12
N ALA A 66 -2.81 -20.04 -5.83
CA ALA A 66 -2.78 -18.76 -5.16
C ALA A 66 -1.38 -18.14 -5.20
N VAL A 67 -0.32 -18.94 -4.99
CA VAL A 67 1.08 -18.51 -5.12
C VAL A 67 1.39 -18.01 -6.53
N GLU A 68 1.01 -18.76 -7.57
CA GLU A 68 1.27 -18.35 -8.95
C GLU A 68 0.52 -17.06 -9.31
N LEU A 69 -0.73 -16.92 -8.86
CA LEU A 69 -1.52 -15.71 -9.07
C LEU A 69 -0.88 -14.49 -8.40
N ILE A 70 -0.45 -14.58 -7.14
CA ILE A 70 0.18 -13.43 -6.46
C ILE A 70 1.54 -13.06 -7.06
N LYS A 71 2.25 -13.99 -7.71
CA LYS A 71 3.51 -13.70 -8.42
C LYS A 71 3.27 -12.88 -9.70
N ALA A 72 2.13 -13.07 -10.35
CA ALA A 72 1.73 -12.31 -11.54
C ALA A 72 1.14 -10.93 -11.21
N LEU A 73 0.83 -10.66 -9.93
CA LEU A 73 0.32 -9.38 -9.47
C LEU A 73 1.44 -8.41 -9.07
N PRO A 74 1.21 -7.08 -9.12
CA PRO A 74 2.10 -6.11 -8.51
C PRO A 74 2.32 -6.43 -7.03
N ILE A 75 3.58 -6.41 -6.57
CA ILE A 75 4.00 -6.91 -5.24
C ILE A 75 3.18 -6.27 -4.11
N GLN A 76 2.95 -4.95 -4.19
CA GLN A 76 2.19 -4.18 -3.20
C GLN A 76 0.72 -4.59 -3.19
N TYR A 77 0.13 -4.78 -4.37
CA TYR A 77 -1.26 -5.24 -4.51
C TYR A 77 -1.43 -6.66 -3.97
N ALA A 78 -0.53 -7.57 -4.35
CA ALA A 78 -0.49 -8.93 -3.85
C ALA A 78 -0.38 -8.99 -2.32
N ALA A 79 0.57 -8.26 -1.74
CA ALA A 79 0.73 -8.19 -0.29
C ALA A 79 -0.55 -7.65 0.39
N ALA A 80 -1.21 -6.68 -0.22
CA ALA A 80 -2.45 -6.14 0.32
C ALA A 80 -3.62 -7.13 0.26
N LEU A 81 -3.76 -7.91 -0.84
CA LEU A 81 -4.74 -9.00 -0.93
C LEU A 81 -4.47 -10.08 0.11
N VAL A 82 -3.23 -10.55 0.24
CA VAL A 82 -2.86 -11.58 1.22
C VAL A 82 -3.09 -11.08 2.65
N ARG A 83 -2.90 -9.78 2.91
CA ARG A 83 -3.18 -9.17 4.21
C ARG A 83 -4.66 -9.22 4.56
N ASP A 84 -5.53 -8.91 3.61
CA ASP A 84 -6.98 -8.80 3.80
C ASP A 84 -7.73 -10.13 3.56
N MET A 85 -7.02 -11.19 3.14
CA MET A 85 -7.55 -12.55 2.95
C MET A 85 -8.04 -13.20 4.26
N PRO A 86 -9.13 -13.99 4.22
CA PRO A 86 -9.58 -14.83 5.34
C PRO A 86 -8.49 -15.79 5.88
N ALA A 87 -8.56 -16.06 7.19
CA ALA A 87 -7.54 -16.81 7.94
C ALA A 87 -7.19 -18.23 7.44
N PRO A 88 -8.12 -19.10 7.01
CA PRO A 88 -7.77 -20.46 6.63
C PRO A 88 -6.83 -20.52 5.41
N GLY A 89 -7.15 -19.81 4.32
CA GLY A 89 -6.29 -19.73 3.13
C GLY A 89 -5.00 -18.92 3.38
N LYS A 90 -5.09 -17.85 4.17
CA LYS A 90 -3.94 -16.98 4.47
C LYS A 90 -2.81 -17.72 5.17
N LYS A 91 -3.11 -18.57 6.16
CA LYS A 91 -2.07 -19.31 6.90
C LYS A 91 -1.30 -20.29 6.00
N ALA A 92 -2.01 -21.05 5.18
CA ALA A 92 -1.41 -21.99 4.23
C ALA A 92 -0.52 -21.25 3.22
N LEU A 93 -1.02 -20.15 2.66
CA LEU A 93 -0.27 -19.33 1.71
C LEU A 93 1.01 -18.77 2.33
N LEU A 94 0.94 -18.23 3.56
CA LEU A 94 2.11 -17.65 4.23
C LEU A 94 3.14 -18.69 4.69
N ALA A 95 2.72 -19.93 4.94
CA ALA A 95 3.60 -21.04 5.25
C ALA A 95 4.36 -21.56 4.02
N SER A 96 3.88 -21.26 2.80
CA SER A 96 4.56 -21.66 1.57
C SER A 96 5.88 -20.89 1.38
N GLU A 97 6.95 -21.63 1.10
CA GLU A 97 8.25 -21.06 0.71
C GLU A 97 8.23 -20.47 -0.70
N SER A 98 7.25 -20.85 -1.52
CA SER A 98 7.10 -20.35 -2.89
C SER A 98 6.56 -18.92 -2.96
N VAL A 99 6.06 -18.36 -1.85
CA VAL A 99 5.68 -16.94 -1.77
C VAL A 99 6.92 -16.05 -1.86
N PRO A 100 6.97 -15.10 -2.81
CA PRO A 100 8.09 -14.18 -2.95
C PRO A 100 8.48 -13.51 -1.62
N TYR A 101 9.77 -13.54 -1.28
CA TYR A 101 10.33 -12.92 -0.07
C TYR A 101 9.93 -11.44 0.09
N ARG A 102 9.78 -10.73 -1.04
CA ARG A 102 9.35 -9.32 -1.06
C ARG A 102 7.93 -9.13 -0.56
N ILE A 103 7.01 -10.02 -0.95
CA ILE A 103 5.63 -10.02 -0.43
C ILE A 103 5.65 -10.28 1.08
N LYS A 104 6.43 -11.28 1.53
CA LYS A 104 6.62 -11.56 2.97
C LYS A 104 7.20 -10.33 3.71
N THR A 105 8.11 -9.60 3.09
CA THR A 105 8.73 -8.38 3.65
C THR A 105 7.70 -7.26 3.85
N ILE A 106 6.85 -6.97 2.84
CA ILE A 106 5.77 -5.98 2.97
C ILE A 106 4.77 -6.40 4.05
N LEU A 107 4.44 -7.69 4.12
CA LEU A 107 3.48 -8.22 5.10
C LEU A 107 3.97 -8.14 6.56
N ARG A 108 5.28 -8.02 6.79
CA ARG A 108 5.85 -7.75 8.13
C ARG A 108 5.56 -6.34 8.63
N HIS A 109 5.24 -5.41 7.73
CA HIS A 109 4.87 -4.05 8.09
C HIS A 109 3.40 -3.98 8.51
N PRO A 110 3.07 -3.25 9.59
CA PRO A 110 1.71 -3.04 10.04
C PRO A 110 0.83 -2.43 8.93
N LYS A 111 -0.45 -2.82 8.88
CA LYS A 111 -1.42 -2.19 7.99
C LYS A 111 -1.45 -0.69 8.25
N GLY A 112 -1.49 0.12 7.19
CA GLY A 112 -1.49 1.58 7.31
C GLY A 112 -0.14 2.22 7.66
N SER A 113 0.96 1.46 7.68
CA SER A 113 2.30 2.03 7.77
C SER A 113 2.90 2.30 6.39
N VAL A 114 3.90 3.18 6.31
CA VAL A 114 4.65 3.46 5.07
C VAL A 114 5.22 2.18 4.46
N GLY A 115 5.80 1.29 5.27
CA GLY A 115 6.37 0.03 4.80
C GLY A 115 5.36 -0.96 4.23
N ALA A 116 4.07 -0.81 4.54
CA ALA A 116 3.02 -1.64 3.98
C ALA A 116 2.59 -1.20 2.57
N GLU A 117 2.89 0.03 2.19
CA GLU A 117 2.49 0.64 0.91
C GLU A 117 3.67 1.03 0.01
N MET A 118 4.91 0.96 0.52
CA MET A 118 6.11 1.28 -0.25
C MET A 118 6.37 0.26 -1.37
N ASP A 119 6.99 0.73 -2.44
CA ASP A 119 7.71 -0.12 -3.38
C ASP A 119 9.02 -0.60 -2.75
N SER A 120 9.09 -1.91 -2.49
CA SER A 120 10.25 -2.59 -1.92
C SER A 120 11.35 -2.94 -2.96
N ASN A 121 11.11 -2.67 -4.25
CA ASN A 121 12.09 -2.89 -5.31
C ASN A 121 12.16 -1.73 -6.31
N PRO A 122 12.47 -0.51 -5.83
CA PRO A 122 12.63 0.63 -6.71
C PRO A 122 13.88 0.49 -7.57
N VAL A 123 13.86 1.09 -8.76
CA VAL A 123 15.06 1.25 -9.58
C VAL A 123 15.97 2.30 -8.93
N THR A 124 17.19 1.91 -8.55
CA THR A 124 18.19 2.80 -7.95
C THR A 124 19.44 2.91 -8.82
N LEU A 125 20.16 4.02 -8.69
CA LEU A 125 21.46 4.24 -9.29
C LEU A 125 22.55 4.04 -8.26
N ASN A 126 23.67 3.42 -8.66
CA ASN A 126 24.83 3.33 -7.80
C ASN A 126 25.65 4.63 -7.90
N GLU A 127 26.13 5.13 -6.76
CA GLU A 127 26.92 6.38 -6.69
C GLU A 127 28.20 6.37 -7.54
N GLY A 128 28.79 5.19 -7.76
CA GLY A 128 29.99 4.98 -8.57
C GLY A 128 29.73 4.86 -10.08
N MET A 129 28.48 5.01 -10.54
CA MET A 129 28.17 5.00 -11.97
C MET A 129 28.50 6.34 -12.62
N THR A 130 28.80 6.31 -13.91
CA THR A 130 28.78 7.49 -14.78
C THR A 130 27.36 7.78 -15.28
N VAL A 131 27.08 9.01 -15.69
CA VAL A 131 25.79 9.39 -16.31
C VAL A 131 25.47 8.52 -17.52
N LYS A 132 26.46 8.16 -18.35
CA LYS A 132 26.27 7.25 -19.49
C LYS A 132 25.76 5.88 -19.05
N GLN A 133 26.38 5.30 -18.02
CA GLN A 133 25.98 3.99 -17.49
C GLN A 133 24.59 4.07 -16.86
N ALA A 134 24.30 5.12 -16.09
CA ALA A 134 23.00 5.33 -15.47
C ALA A 134 21.88 5.43 -16.52
N ARG A 135 22.07 6.23 -17.58
CA ARG A 135 21.10 6.33 -18.68
C ARG A 135 20.89 4.99 -19.40
N SER A 136 21.97 4.25 -19.65
CA SER A 136 21.89 2.92 -20.27
C SER A 136 21.15 1.91 -19.37
N PHE A 137 21.38 1.98 -18.06
CA PHE A 137 20.69 1.17 -17.06
C PHE A 137 19.20 1.50 -17.00
N LEU A 138 18.84 2.79 -16.91
CA LEU A 138 17.43 3.22 -16.87
C LEU A 138 16.64 2.84 -18.11
N LYS A 139 17.27 2.83 -19.30
CA LYS A 139 16.62 2.35 -20.53
C LYS A 139 16.13 0.90 -20.43
N LYS A 140 16.76 0.05 -19.61
CA LYS A 140 16.33 -1.35 -19.40
C LYS A 140 15.11 -1.48 -18.49
N TYR A 141 14.79 -0.43 -17.73
CA TYR A 141 13.74 -0.43 -16.70
C TYR A 141 12.76 0.75 -16.90
N GLN A 142 12.50 1.13 -18.15
CA GLN A 142 11.76 2.33 -18.52
C GLN A 142 10.39 2.47 -17.82
N ASP A 143 9.70 1.35 -17.57
CA ASP A 143 8.36 1.31 -16.97
C ASP A 143 8.37 1.47 -15.43
N HIS A 144 9.55 1.45 -14.81
CA HIS A 144 9.74 1.52 -13.35
C HIS A 144 10.59 2.71 -12.91
N ILE A 145 10.78 3.68 -13.80
CA ILE A 145 11.57 4.87 -13.52
C ILE A 145 10.79 5.80 -12.59
N SER A 146 11.38 6.09 -11.43
CA SER A 146 10.88 7.09 -10.49
C SER A 146 11.43 8.48 -10.80
N ASN A 147 10.70 9.52 -10.40
CA ASN A 147 11.19 10.88 -10.31
C ASN A 147 10.91 11.41 -8.89
N PRO A 148 11.91 11.82 -8.11
CA PRO A 148 13.34 11.79 -8.41
C PRO A 148 13.91 10.36 -8.49
N LEU A 149 15.12 10.24 -9.04
CA LEU A 149 15.91 9.00 -9.03
C LEU A 149 16.62 8.84 -7.70
N PHE A 150 16.68 7.63 -7.17
CA PHE A 150 17.32 7.33 -5.88
C PHE A 150 18.73 6.80 -6.08
N VAL A 151 19.67 7.31 -5.30
CA VAL A 151 21.08 6.92 -5.35
C VAL A 151 21.45 6.14 -4.11
N THR A 152 22.04 4.97 -4.32
CA THR A 152 22.53 4.08 -3.27
C THR A 152 24.04 3.88 -3.40
N GLY A 153 24.71 3.76 -2.25
CA GLY A 153 26.13 3.47 -2.16
C GLY A 153 26.40 1.99 -1.88
N SER A 154 27.54 1.74 -1.22
CA SER A 154 27.86 0.41 -0.68
C SER A 154 26.78 -0.11 0.27
N GLU A 155 26.55 -1.42 0.26
CA GLU A 155 25.58 -2.12 1.15
C GLU A 155 24.15 -1.54 1.13
N GLN A 156 23.69 -0.99 -0.01
CA GLN A 156 22.37 -0.35 -0.16
C GLN A 156 22.15 0.88 0.74
N LYS A 157 23.22 1.52 1.23
CA LYS A 157 23.11 2.79 1.96
C LYS A 157 22.50 3.86 1.08
N PHE A 158 21.48 4.54 1.58
CA PHE A 158 20.82 5.62 0.85
C PHE A 158 21.69 6.89 0.91
N VAL A 159 22.14 7.35 -0.26
CA VAL A 159 23.05 8.51 -0.40
C VAL A 159 22.24 9.78 -0.67
N GLY A 160 21.29 9.72 -1.60
CA GLY A 160 20.53 10.87 -1.99
C GLY A 160 19.65 10.65 -3.21
N VAL A 161 19.28 11.75 -3.86
CA VAL A 161 18.36 11.78 -4.99
C VAL A 161 18.93 12.62 -6.13
N ILE A 162 18.53 12.27 -7.35
CA ILE A 162 18.84 13.03 -8.57
C ILE A 162 17.52 13.34 -9.28
N PRO A 163 17.14 14.62 -9.42
CA PRO A 163 16.04 15.00 -10.30
C PRO A 163 16.28 14.49 -11.71
N MET A 164 15.26 13.90 -12.36
CA MET A 164 15.42 13.34 -13.71
C MET A 164 16.01 14.34 -14.70
N LYS A 165 15.58 15.61 -14.61
CA LYS A 165 16.07 16.72 -15.44
C LYS A 165 17.60 16.90 -15.34
N ASP A 166 18.17 16.75 -14.14
CA ASP A 166 19.61 16.95 -13.90
C ASP A 166 20.39 15.81 -14.58
N LEU A 167 19.90 14.57 -14.51
CA LEU A 167 20.51 13.44 -15.21
C LEU A 167 20.43 13.59 -16.74
N LEU A 168 19.34 14.14 -17.28
CA LEU A 168 19.14 14.32 -18.74
C LEU A 168 20.02 15.44 -19.33
N LEU A 169 20.34 16.47 -18.55
CA LEU A 169 21.16 17.60 -19.00
C LEU A 169 22.66 17.40 -18.75
N ALA A 170 23.04 16.46 -17.88
CA ALA A 170 24.44 16.24 -17.54
C ALA A 170 25.28 15.62 -18.67
N ASN A 171 26.60 15.84 -18.58
CA ASN A 171 27.58 15.21 -19.45
C ASN A 171 27.67 13.71 -19.16
N ASN A 172 27.70 12.88 -20.21
CA ASN A 172 27.83 11.43 -20.15
C ASN A 172 29.03 10.93 -19.32
N ALA A 173 30.14 11.70 -19.28
CA ALA A 173 31.34 11.35 -18.53
C ALA A 173 31.32 11.78 -17.06
N ALA A 174 30.31 12.54 -16.62
CA ALA A 174 30.20 12.95 -15.22
C ALA A 174 29.80 11.77 -14.31
N ASP A 175 30.26 11.82 -13.06
CA ASP A 175 29.92 10.84 -12.04
C ASP A 175 28.54 11.12 -11.43
N ILE A 176 27.76 10.08 -11.16
CA ILE A 176 26.46 10.17 -10.49
C ILE A 176 26.59 10.83 -9.11
N ALA A 177 27.67 10.55 -8.38
CA ALA A 177 27.97 11.19 -7.10
C ALA A 177 27.97 12.73 -7.17
N ARG A 178 28.36 13.34 -8.29
CA ARG A 178 28.38 14.82 -8.45
C ARG A 178 27.00 15.42 -8.67
N LEU A 179 26.08 14.65 -9.25
CA LEU A 179 24.70 15.07 -9.47
C LEU A 179 23.82 14.79 -8.25
N CYS A 180 24.25 13.84 -7.40
CA CYS A 180 23.52 13.39 -6.24
C CYS A 180 23.33 14.53 -5.23
N LYS A 181 22.08 14.81 -4.89
CA LYS A 181 21.71 15.76 -3.84
C LYS A 181 21.27 14.98 -2.61
N PRO A 182 21.77 15.30 -1.40
CA PRO A 182 21.29 14.64 -0.19
C PRO A 182 19.78 14.89 -0.04
N SER A 183 19.00 13.83 0.17
CA SER A 183 17.57 13.99 0.46
C SER A 183 17.40 14.33 1.94
N ILE A 184 16.83 15.50 2.19
CA ILE A 184 16.48 15.98 3.53
C ILE A 184 15.25 15.22 4.05
N HIS A 185 14.33 14.85 3.15
CA HIS A 185 13.11 14.12 3.50
C HIS A 185 13.29 12.62 3.26
N ARG A 186 13.14 11.84 4.33
CA ARG A 186 13.20 10.38 4.34
C ARG A 186 12.10 9.86 5.25
N LEU A 187 11.48 8.76 4.86
CA LEU A 187 10.41 8.13 5.62
C LEU A 187 10.94 6.92 6.37
N SER A 188 10.34 6.64 7.52
CA SER A 188 10.54 5.37 8.22
C SER A 188 9.47 4.37 7.78
N ALA A 189 9.86 3.13 7.51
CA ALA A 189 8.89 2.07 7.14
C ALA A 189 7.85 1.77 8.24
N ARG A 190 8.11 2.20 9.49
CA ARG A 190 7.21 2.05 10.64
C ARG A 190 6.29 3.25 10.86
N GLU A 191 6.53 4.34 10.16
CA GLU A 191 5.72 5.55 10.25
C GLU A 191 4.31 5.30 9.74
N ALA A 192 3.33 6.00 10.32
CA ALA A 192 1.95 5.94 9.85
C ALA A 192 1.83 6.60 8.48
N LEU A 193 1.15 5.93 7.54
CA LEU A 193 0.93 6.42 6.18
C LEU A 193 0.15 7.74 6.18
N ALA A 194 -0.83 7.90 7.08
CA ALA A 194 -1.62 9.12 7.19
C ALA A 194 -0.75 10.34 7.53
N SER A 195 0.15 10.20 8.52
CA SER A 195 1.10 11.25 8.89
C SER A 195 2.06 11.57 7.76
N ALA A 196 2.63 10.53 7.13
CA ALA A 196 3.52 10.69 5.98
C ALA A 196 2.80 11.39 4.82
N GLY A 197 1.51 11.10 4.60
CA GLY A 197 0.71 11.68 3.53
C GLY A 197 0.37 13.17 3.71
N SER A 198 0.44 13.70 4.93
CA SER A 198 0.25 15.12 5.21
C SER A 198 1.48 15.98 4.95
N TYR A 199 2.61 15.40 4.55
CA TYR A 199 3.85 16.16 4.36
C TYR A 199 3.78 17.14 3.18
N PRO A 200 4.13 18.43 3.38
CA PRO A 200 4.10 19.43 2.31
C PRO A 200 4.99 19.09 1.12
N VAL A 201 6.07 18.33 1.35
CA VAL A 201 7.03 17.93 0.31
C VAL A 201 6.37 17.19 -0.86
N TRP A 202 5.23 16.53 -0.66
CA TRP A 202 4.47 15.89 -1.73
C TRP A 202 3.98 16.84 -2.82
N GLN A 203 3.98 18.16 -2.58
CA GLN A 203 3.69 19.14 -3.63
C GLN A 203 4.84 19.27 -4.64
N GLU A 204 6.08 19.00 -4.20
CA GLU A 204 7.29 19.19 -4.99
C GLU A 204 7.84 17.87 -5.57
N VAL A 205 7.59 16.75 -4.89
CA VAL A 205 8.09 15.42 -5.28
C VAL A 205 6.97 14.42 -5.46
N SER A 206 7.12 13.49 -6.40
CA SER A 206 6.17 12.39 -6.59
C SER A 206 6.58 11.11 -5.85
N ALA A 207 7.78 11.06 -5.27
CA ALA A 207 8.27 9.91 -4.52
C ALA A 207 9.23 10.31 -3.39
N LEU A 208 9.17 9.59 -2.26
CA LEU A 208 10.08 9.74 -1.12
C LEU A 208 10.80 8.43 -0.80
N PRO A 209 12.07 8.49 -0.37
CA PRO A 209 12.83 7.30 0.01
C PRO A 209 12.37 6.80 1.39
N VAL A 210 12.22 5.50 1.52
CA VAL A 210 11.96 4.81 2.78
C VAL A 210 13.26 4.16 3.24
N VAL A 211 13.74 4.52 4.43
CA VAL A 211 15.01 4.01 4.97
C VAL A 211 14.81 3.15 6.20
N ASP A 212 15.67 2.16 6.37
CA ASP A 212 15.74 1.37 7.59
C ASP A 212 16.57 2.07 8.69
N ARG A 213 16.65 1.44 9.87
CA ARG A 213 17.42 1.96 11.01
C ARG A 213 18.93 2.04 10.75
N ALA A 214 19.45 1.27 9.79
CA ALA A 214 20.86 1.29 9.40
C ALA A 214 21.14 2.31 8.27
N GLY A 215 20.12 3.09 7.86
CA GLY A 215 20.24 4.07 6.78
C GLY A 215 20.27 3.45 5.38
N ARG A 216 19.86 2.18 5.25
CA ARG A 216 19.73 1.52 3.94
C ARG A 216 18.38 1.83 3.33
N LEU A 217 18.34 1.91 2.00
CA LEU A 217 17.09 2.10 1.27
C LEU A 217 16.25 0.82 1.38
N ALA A 218 15.16 0.90 2.14
CA ALA A 218 14.19 -0.19 2.29
C ALA A 218 13.17 -0.20 1.14
N GLY A 219 12.91 0.95 0.54
CA GLY A 219 11.96 1.11 -0.55
C GLY A 219 11.70 2.56 -0.90
N VAL A 220 10.67 2.81 -1.69
CA VAL A 220 10.22 4.14 -2.12
C VAL A 220 8.71 4.22 -1.95
N LEU A 221 8.22 5.33 -1.41
CA LEU A 221 6.80 5.61 -1.34
C LEU A 221 6.42 6.62 -2.42
N HIS A 222 5.42 6.30 -3.23
CA HIS A 222 4.90 7.19 -4.28
C HIS A 222 3.71 7.99 -3.77
N ARG A 223 3.63 9.26 -4.18
CA ARG A 223 2.52 10.17 -3.84
C ARG A 223 1.17 9.62 -4.27
N ASP A 224 1.11 9.07 -5.48
CA ASP A 224 -0.16 8.55 -6.03
C ASP A 224 -0.64 7.34 -5.23
N ARG A 225 0.30 6.52 -4.73
CA ARG A 225 -0.02 5.40 -3.83
C ARG A 225 -0.59 5.89 -2.50
N VAL A 226 0.00 6.93 -1.92
CA VAL A 226 -0.53 7.56 -0.70
C VAL A 226 -1.96 8.05 -0.94
N ARG A 227 -2.19 8.79 -2.04
CA ARG A 227 -3.51 9.31 -2.39
C ARG A 227 -4.53 8.20 -2.62
N GLU A 228 -4.16 7.17 -3.39
CA GLU A 228 -5.00 6.01 -3.65
C GLU A 228 -5.42 5.34 -2.33
N THR A 229 -4.45 5.03 -1.46
CA THR A 229 -4.73 4.34 -0.20
C THR A 229 -5.55 5.18 0.78
N LEU A 230 -5.29 6.50 0.87
CA LEU A 230 -6.04 7.39 1.76
C LEU A 230 -7.45 7.70 1.23
N ASN A 231 -7.65 7.76 -0.10
CA ASN A 231 -8.96 7.96 -0.71
C ASN A 231 -9.80 6.68 -0.76
N ALA A 232 -9.16 5.51 -0.88
CA ALA A 232 -9.83 4.21 -0.88
C ALA A 232 -10.24 3.74 0.52
N ALA A 233 -9.71 4.36 1.59
CA ALA A 233 -10.27 4.19 2.91
C ALA A 233 -11.71 4.72 2.86
N PRO A 234 -12.75 3.88 3.09
CA PRO A 234 -14.11 4.36 3.07
C PRO A 234 -14.23 5.54 4.03
N ALA A 235 -15.06 6.51 3.66
CA ALA A 235 -15.46 7.65 4.49
C ALA A 235 -16.07 7.25 5.86
N HIS A 236 -16.03 5.98 6.26
CA HIS A 236 -16.26 5.51 7.62
C HIS A 236 -15.18 5.95 8.63
N SER A 237 -14.08 6.57 8.19
CA SER A 237 -13.22 7.37 9.09
C SER A 237 -13.67 8.83 9.22
N ALA A 238 -14.63 9.30 8.41
CA ALA A 238 -15.18 10.65 8.48
C ALA A 238 -16.38 10.75 9.45
N LEU A 239 -16.77 9.66 10.12
CA LEU A 239 -17.64 9.72 11.31
C LEU A 239 -16.87 10.10 12.59
N ALA A 240 -15.61 10.52 12.48
CA ALA A 240 -14.92 11.27 13.53
C ALA A 240 -15.22 12.78 13.46
N GLY A 241 -16.15 13.20 12.60
CA GLY A 241 -16.74 14.54 12.57
C GLY A 241 -18.18 14.53 13.10
N ASP A 242 -18.38 14.02 14.31
CA ASP A 242 -19.53 14.34 15.20
C ASP A 242 -19.31 13.84 16.64
N ILE A 243 -18.04 13.81 17.08
CA ILE A 243 -17.69 13.43 18.47
C ILE A 243 -17.90 14.63 19.42
N THR A 244 -18.05 15.85 18.91
CA THR A 244 -18.37 17.01 19.74
C THR A 244 -19.77 16.92 20.35
N ASP A 245 -20.77 16.40 19.65
CA ASP A 245 -22.13 16.32 20.20
C ASP A 245 -22.31 15.14 21.18
N GLY A 246 -21.63 14.01 20.93
CA GLY A 246 -21.70 12.85 21.82
C GLY A 246 -20.99 13.03 23.16
N VAL A 247 -19.85 13.75 23.19
CA VAL A 247 -19.09 14.00 24.43
C VAL A 247 -19.79 15.05 25.31
N PHE A 248 -20.45 16.05 24.72
CA PHE A 248 -21.30 16.97 25.48
C PHE A 248 -22.53 16.26 26.07
N SER A 249 -23.14 15.34 25.33
CA SER A 249 -24.31 14.57 25.81
C SER A 249 -23.99 13.66 27.00
N LEU A 250 -22.82 12.99 27.00
CA LEU A 250 -22.36 12.22 28.16
C LEU A 250 -21.94 13.11 29.34
N GLY A 251 -21.42 14.31 29.06
CA GLY A 251 -21.08 15.31 30.08
C GLY A 251 -22.30 15.82 30.85
N GLU A 252 -23.40 16.12 30.16
CA GLU A 252 -24.64 16.58 30.80
C GLU A 252 -25.35 15.47 31.60
N LEU A 253 -25.33 14.23 31.10
CA LEU A 253 -25.86 13.08 31.86
C LEU A 253 -25.05 12.82 33.14
N PHE A 254 -23.73 12.98 33.08
CA PHE A 254 -22.89 12.83 34.27
C PHE A 254 -23.12 13.98 35.28
N TRP A 255 -23.24 15.22 34.80
CA TRP A 255 -23.49 16.39 35.65
C TRP A 255 -24.87 16.33 36.33
N THR A 256 -25.91 15.99 35.60
CA THR A 256 -27.27 15.85 36.14
C THR A 256 -27.35 14.72 37.16
N THR A 257 -26.73 13.57 36.88
CA THR A 257 -26.70 12.45 37.84
C THR A 257 -25.90 12.79 39.11
N CYS A 258 -24.78 13.51 39.00
CA CYS A 258 -24.02 13.97 40.17
C CYS A 258 -24.76 15.05 40.96
N ALA A 259 -25.46 15.97 40.29
CA ALA A 259 -26.26 17.02 40.94
C ALA A 259 -27.46 16.44 41.70
N ASP A 260 -28.12 15.42 41.15
CA ASP A 260 -29.23 14.72 41.83
C ASP A 260 -28.74 13.87 43.01
N MET A 261 -27.57 13.23 42.91
CA MET A 261 -26.97 12.53 44.05
C MET A 261 -26.57 13.48 45.18
N LEU A 262 -26.05 14.67 44.85
CA LEU A 262 -25.64 15.67 45.85
C LEU A 262 -26.84 16.39 46.47
N SER A 263 -27.91 16.63 45.70
CA SER A 263 -29.13 17.24 46.22
C SER A 263 -30.02 16.25 46.98
N GLY A 264 -29.98 14.95 46.63
CA GLY A 264 -30.59 13.86 47.40
C GLY A 264 -29.90 13.54 48.73
N TYR A 265 -28.62 13.91 48.89
CA TYR A 265 -27.92 13.75 50.18
C TYR A 265 -28.29 14.84 51.20
N ASN A 266 -28.75 16.01 50.73
CA ASN A 266 -29.01 17.18 51.58
C ASN A 266 -30.45 17.26 52.16
N SER A 267 -31.28 16.26 51.90
CA SER A 267 -32.68 16.18 52.37
C SER A 267 -32.91 15.15 53.48
N SER A 268 -31.86 14.54 54.04
CA SER A 268 -31.97 13.52 55.11
C SER A 268 -31.34 13.89 56.46
N THR A 269 -30.92 15.15 56.67
CA THR A 269 -30.39 15.59 57.97
C THR A 269 -30.89 16.98 58.37
N GLN A 270 -32.13 17.07 58.83
CA GLN A 270 -32.48 18.05 59.87
C GLN A 270 -33.01 17.31 61.10
N PRO A 271 -32.41 17.51 62.29
CA PRO A 271 -32.88 16.90 63.52
C PRO A 271 -34.11 17.67 64.02
N GLU A 272 -35.22 16.95 64.25
CA GLU A 272 -36.29 17.48 65.07
C GLU A 272 -35.78 17.72 66.49
N ARG A 273 -36.04 18.92 67.02
CA ARG A 273 -36.16 19.21 68.46
C ARG A 273 -36.50 20.70 68.68
N PRO A 274 -37.14 21.05 69.80
CA PRO A 274 -38.26 20.40 70.49
C PRO A 274 -39.57 21.18 70.36
#